data_AF-A0A1A2VIG2-F1
#
_entry.id   AF-A0A1A2VIG2-F1
#
_cell.length_a   1.000
_cell.length_b   1.000
_cell.length_c   1.000
_cell.angle_alpha   90.00
_cell.angle_beta   90.00
_cell.angle_gamma   90.00
#
_symmetry.space_group_name_H-M   'P 1'
#
loop_
_entity.id
_entity.type
_entity.pdbx_description
1 polymer ?
#
loop_
_entity_poly.entity_id
_entity_poly.type
_entity_poly.pdbx_seq_one_letter_code
_entity_poly.pdbx_strand_id
1 'polypeptide(L)'
;MVECSGNSLPNGPTDARYTLFSDVGALNNSFADIYDDTHHFKALTCPGMTASPASWTGQNGTGGSIACGRFEGDIYAVMWTNDSGPLLALAFGGSDLNHLPGPDVNGLWQWWSRFVSHR
;
A
#
# COMPACT_ATOMS: atom_id res chain seq x y z
N MET A 1 0.84 -8.15 -13.35
CA MET A 1 0.94 -8.10 -11.88
C MET A 1 2.16 -8.88 -11.46
N VAL A 2 2.89 -8.39 -10.47
CA VAL A 2 4.05 -9.05 -9.86
C VAL A 2 3.78 -9.19 -8.37
N GLU A 3 4.01 -10.38 -7.83
CA GLU A 3 3.94 -10.65 -6.39
C GLU A 3 5.35 -10.86 -5.86
N CYS A 4 5.65 -10.23 -4.73
CA CYS A 4 6.96 -10.25 -4.08
C CYS A 4 6.77 -10.67 -2.61
N SER A 5 7.74 -11.41 -2.07
CA SER A 5 7.76 -11.81 -0.66
C SER A 5 9.18 -11.80 -0.10
N GLY A 6 9.32 -11.92 1.22
CA GLY A 6 10.62 -12.08 1.86
C GLY A 6 11.44 -10.79 1.98
N ASN A 7 10.78 -9.65 2.22
CA ASN A 7 11.47 -8.38 2.46
C ASN A 7 12.33 -8.45 3.73
N SER A 8 13.60 -8.04 3.63
CA SER A 8 14.54 -8.02 4.75
C SER A 8 14.68 -6.65 5.42
N LEU A 9 13.96 -5.62 4.94
CA LEU A 9 14.02 -4.28 5.50
C LEU A 9 13.25 -4.21 6.84
N PRO A 10 13.74 -3.43 7.82
CA PRO A 10 13.02 -3.22 9.07
C PRO A 10 11.61 -2.70 8.82
N ASN A 11 10.62 -3.32 9.48
CA ASN A 11 9.19 -3.04 9.33
C ASN A 11 8.67 -3.14 7.89
N GLY A 12 9.40 -3.81 7.00
CA GLY A 12 8.98 -4.03 5.63
C GLY A 12 7.81 -5.00 5.53
N PRO A 13 7.03 -4.92 4.44
CA PRO A 13 5.97 -5.87 4.17
C PRO A 13 6.49 -7.30 4.08
N THR A 14 5.71 -8.25 4.57
CA THR A 14 5.98 -9.69 4.36
C THR A 14 5.74 -10.07 2.91
N ASP A 15 4.71 -9.48 2.30
CA ASP A 15 4.28 -9.69 0.92
C ASP A 15 3.91 -8.36 0.26
N ALA A 16 4.13 -8.23 -1.05
CA ALA A 16 3.72 -7.07 -1.82
C ALA A 16 3.23 -7.44 -3.21
N ARG A 17 2.25 -6.69 -3.71
CA ARG A 17 1.67 -6.84 -5.04
C ARG A 17 1.84 -5.54 -5.81
N TYR A 18 2.31 -5.66 -7.04
CA TYR A 18 2.55 -4.54 -7.94
C TYR A 18 1.82 -4.77 -9.27
N THR A 19 0.92 -3.86 -9.63
CA THR A 19 0.11 -3.96 -10.85
C THR A 19 0.30 -2.73 -11.70
N LEU A 20 0.82 -2.93 -12.92
CA LEU A 20 0.88 -1.90 -13.95
C LEU A 20 -0.42 -1.87 -14.74
N PHE A 21 -0.90 -0.66 -15.04
CA PHE A 21 -2.10 -0.40 -15.82
C PHE A 21 -1.76 0.25 -17.16
N SER A 22 -2.73 0.23 -18.08
CA SER A 22 -2.61 0.91 -19.38
C SER A 22 -2.56 2.43 -19.24
N ASP A 23 -3.27 2.97 -18.25
CA ASP A 23 -3.47 4.40 -18.04
C ASP A 23 -3.86 4.70 -16.58
N VAL A 24 -3.85 5.99 -16.24
CA VAL A 24 -4.15 6.50 -14.89
C VAL A 24 -5.63 6.33 -14.53
N GLY A 25 -6.54 6.28 -15.51
CA GLY A 25 -7.96 6.05 -15.25
C GLY A 25 -8.20 4.63 -14.74
N ALA A 26 -7.63 3.63 -15.40
CA ALA A 26 -7.70 2.24 -14.96
C ALA A 26 -7.04 2.02 -13.60
N LEU A 27 -5.91 2.70 -13.35
CA LEU A 27 -5.23 2.71 -12.05
C LEU A 27 -6.13 3.24 -10.93
N ASN A 28 -6.74 4.42 -11.14
CA ASN A 28 -7.57 5.07 -10.13
C ASN A 28 -8.85 4.27 -9.85
N ASN A 29 -9.46 3.68 -10.87
CA ASN A 29 -10.60 2.80 -10.69
C ASN A 29 -10.20 1.59 -9.84
N SER A 30 -9.08 0.93 -10.15
CA SER A 30 -8.64 -0.23 -9.35
C SER A 30 -8.26 0.14 -7.92
N PHE A 31 -7.70 1.34 -7.69
CA PHE A 31 -7.44 1.83 -6.33
C PHE A 31 -8.74 2.04 -5.56
N ALA A 32 -9.74 2.68 -6.18
CA ALA A 32 -11.04 2.93 -5.58
C ALA A 32 -11.78 1.62 -5.29
N ASP A 33 -11.79 0.68 -6.24
CA ASP A 33 -12.44 -0.62 -6.08
C ASP A 33 -11.89 -1.38 -4.86
N ILE A 34 -10.57 -1.38 -4.65
CA ILE A 34 -9.97 -2.02 -3.47
C ILE A 34 -10.28 -1.23 -2.19
N TYR A 35 -10.22 0.10 -2.24
CA TYR A 35 -10.44 0.95 -1.07
C TYR A 35 -11.89 0.90 -0.57
N ASP A 36 -12.86 0.86 -1.49
CA ASP A 36 -14.29 0.86 -1.20
C ASP A 36 -14.82 -0.54 -0.85
N ASP A 37 -14.06 -1.60 -1.15
CA ASP A 37 -14.39 -2.97 -0.75
C ASP A 37 -14.16 -3.20 0.75
N THR A 38 -15.09 -2.70 1.55
CA THR A 38 -15.05 -2.81 3.02
C THR A 38 -15.09 -4.24 3.57
N HIS A 39 -15.39 -5.24 2.73
CA HIS A 39 -15.36 -6.64 3.11
C HIS A 39 -13.91 -7.14 3.18
N HIS A 40 -13.06 -6.69 2.26
CA HIS A 40 -11.69 -7.14 2.11
C HIS A 40 -10.66 -6.08 2.50
N PHE A 41 -11.00 -4.79 2.54
CA PHE A 41 -10.12 -3.70 2.94
C PHE A 41 -10.83 -2.75 3.90
N LYS A 42 -10.50 -2.83 5.18
CA LYS A 42 -10.95 -1.90 6.20
C LYS A 42 -9.99 -0.73 6.27
N ALA A 43 -10.40 0.39 5.68
CA ALA A 43 -9.61 1.62 5.69
C ALA A 43 -9.26 2.08 7.12
N LEU A 44 -8.02 2.51 7.29
CA LEU A 44 -7.47 3.10 8.50
C LEU A 44 -6.80 4.42 8.13
N THR A 45 -6.81 5.38 9.06
CA THR A 45 -6.04 6.61 8.87
C THR A 45 -4.53 6.28 8.92
N CYS A 46 -3.80 6.59 7.86
CA CYS A 46 -2.35 6.48 7.86
C CYS A 46 -1.74 7.37 8.96
N PRO A 47 -0.69 6.93 9.67
CA PRO A 47 -0.07 7.72 10.72
C PRO A 47 0.36 9.11 10.24
N GLY A 48 -0.06 10.16 10.95
CA GLY A 48 0.26 11.56 10.60
C GLY A 48 -0.62 12.18 9.51
N MET A 49 -1.53 11.41 8.90
CA MET A 49 -2.52 11.93 7.95
C MET A 49 -3.84 12.24 8.66
N THR A 50 -4.61 13.19 8.13
CA THR A 50 -5.94 13.56 8.65
C THR A 50 -7.10 12.95 7.86
N ALA A 51 -6.82 12.38 6.69
CA ALA A 51 -7.79 11.71 5.84
C ALA A 51 -7.15 10.49 5.15
N SER A 52 -7.98 9.53 4.79
CA SER A 52 -7.64 8.44 3.89
C SER A 52 -8.75 8.31 2.84
N PRO A 53 -8.44 8.14 1.55
CA PRO A 53 -7.12 8.22 0.94
C PRO A 53 -6.50 9.63 1.06
N ALA A 54 -5.18 9.72 1.01
CA ALA A 54 -4.46 11.00 0.97
C ALA A 54 -3.61 11.09 -0.31
N SER A 55 -3.28 12.31 -0.73
CA SER A 55 -2.27 12.51 -1.76
C SER A 55 -0.87 12.33 -1.19
N TRP A 56 0.03 11.73 -1.98
CA TRP A 56 1.46 11.69 -1.66
C TRP A 56 2.29 12.25 -2.81
N THR A 57 3.49 12.71 -2.48
CA THR A 57 4.47 13.20 -3.47
C THR A 57 5.86 12.74 -3.05
N GLY A 58 6.56 12.07 -3.94
CA GLY A 58 7.95 11.67 -3.82
C GLY A 58 8.91 12.80 -4.19
N GLN A 59 10.21 12.57 -4.01
CA GLN A 59 11.23 13.62 -4.18
C GLN A 59 11.34 14.13 -5.62
N ASN A 60 11.05 13.27 -6.59
CA ASN A 60 11.13 13.60 -8.02
C ASN A 60 9.84 14.26 -8.56
N GLY A 61 8.92 14.67 -7.69
CA GLY A 61 7.61 15.20 -8.08
C GLY A 61 6.63 14.13 -8.57
N THR A 62 7.03 12.85 -8.53
CA THR A 62 6.13 11.71 -8.73
C THR A 62 5.10 11.69 -7.61
N GLY A 63 3.83 11.55 -7.94
CA GLY A 63 2.75 11.54 -6.95
C GLY A 63 1.68 10.52 -7.25
N GLY A 64 0.73 10.45 -6.32
CA GLY A 64 -0.43 9.59 -6.43
C GLY A 64 -1.28 9.63 -5.17
N SER A 65 -2.13 8.61 -5.01
CA SER A 65 -2.97 8.40 -3.84
C SER A 65 -2.37 7.34 -2.93
N ILE A 66 -2.59 7.46 -1.62
CA ILE A 66 -2.16 6.49 -0.61
C ILE A 66 -3.28 6.23 0.39
N ALA A 67 -3.44 4.97 0.75
CA ALA A 67 -4.35 4.51 1.79
C ALA A 67 -3.68 3.48 2.69
N CYS A 68 -4.10 3.46 3.95
CA CYS A 68 -3.71 2.45 4.92
C CYS A 68 -4.95 1.67 5.30
N GLY A 69 -4.78 0.41 5.67
CA GLY A 69 -5.92 -0.40 6.05
C GLY A 69 -5.53 -1.74 6.62
N ARG A 70 -6.55 -2.54 6.84
CA ARG A 70 -6.47 -3.93 7.26
C ARG A 70 -7.24 -4.75 6.23
N PHE A 71 -6.60 -5.76 5.66
CA PHE A 71 -7.21 -6.54 4.60
C PHE A 71 -8.18 -7.57 5.22
N GLU A 72 -7.68 -8.77 5.53
CA GLU A 72 -8.40 -9.81 6.26
C GLU A 72 -7.61 -10.25 7.50
N GLY A 73 -8.30 -10.77 8.52
CA GLY A 73 -7.63 -11.17 9.76
C GLY A 73 -6.78 -10.02 10.29
N ASP A 74 -5.62 -10.28 10.90
CA ASP A 74 -4.69 -9.24 11.39
C ASP A 74 -3.66 -8.79 10.32
N ILE A 75 -4.00 -8.86 9.04
CA ILE A 75 -3.12 -8.43 7.95
C ILE A 75 -3.31 -6.94 7.69
N TYR A 76 -2.26 -6.17 7.95
CA TYR A 76 -2.25 -4.73 7.69
C TYR A 76 -1.75 -4.45 6.28
N ALA A 77 -2.14 -3.32 5.71
CA ALA A 77 -1.71 -2.94 4.38
C ALA A 77 -1.46 -1.43 4.23
N VAL A 78 -0.50 -1.11 3.38
CA VAL A 78 -0.32 0.23 2.80
C VAL A 78 -0.44 0.08 1.28
N MET A 79 -1.39 0.81 0.70
CA MET A 79 -1.68 0.84 -0.74
C MET A 79 -1.37 2.21 -1.30
N TRP A 80 -0.65 2.30 -2.42
CA TRP A 80 -0.40 3.58 -3.08
C TRP A 80 -0.32 3.48 -4.60
N THR A 81 -0.65 4.57 -5.29
CA THR A 81 -0.48 4.71 -6.74
C THR A 81 0.80 5.47 -7.08
N ASN A 82 1.38 5.20 -8.24
CA ASN A 82 2.30 6.10 -8.93
C ASN A 82 1.68 6.43 -10.28
N ASP A 83 1.27 7.68 -10.46
CA ASP A 83 0.49 8.09 -11.63
C ASP A 83 1.37 8.30 -12.87
N SER A 84 2.67 8.56 -12.69
CA SER A 84 3.63 8.78 -13.78
C SER A 84 4.02 7.50 -14.53
N GLY A 85 4.04 6.38 -13.81
CA GLY A 85 4.16 5.04 -14.37
C GLY A 85 3.02 4.25 -13.78
N PRO A 86 1.82 4.23 -14.41
CA PRO A 86 0.53 3.93 -13.79
C PRO A 86 0.54 2.58 -13.06
N LEU A 87 0.93 2.63 -11.79
CA LEU A 87 1.29 1.49 -10.96
C LEU A 87 0.49 1.57 -9.67
N LEU A 88 -0.17 0.48 -9.33
CA LEU A 88 -0.74 0.24 -8.01
C LEU A 88 0.18 -0.68 -7.23
N ALA A 89 0.52 -0.28 -6.01
CA ALA A 89 1.29 -1.09 -5.09
C ALA A 89 0.47 -1.36 -3.83
N LEU A 90 0.42 -2.63 -3.42
CA LEU A 90 -0.14 -3.07 -2.14
C LEU A 90 0.95 -3.79 -1.36
N ALA A 91 1.29 -3.28 -0.18
CA ALA A 91 2.27 -3.86 0.72
C ALA A 91 1.56 -4.39 1.97
N PHE A 92 1.74 -5.67 2.28
CA PHE A 92 1.06 -6.37 3.37
C PHE A 92 2.00 -6.65 4.53
N GLY A 93 1.52 -6.37 5.73
CA GLY A 93 2.14 -6.70 7.01
C GLY A 93 1.47 -7.91 7.60
N GLY A 94 2.00 -9.07 7.25
CA GLY A 94 1.45 -10.38 7.59
C GLY A 94 0.93 -11.12 6.37
N SER A 95 0.65 -12.41 6.53
CA SER A 95 0.19 -13.30 5.45
C SER A 95 -0.77 -14.33 6.00
N ASP A 96 -1.97 -14.46 5.45
CA ASP A 96 -2.97 -15.48 5.80
C ASP A 96 -2.52 -16.86 5.30
N LEU A 97 -1.96 -16.91 4.09
CA LEU A 97 -1.49 -18.12 3.43
C LEU A 97 -0.51 -18.91 4.28
N ASN A 98 0.34 -18.22 5.05
CA ASN A 98 1.40 -18.83 5.87
C ASN A 98 1.32 -18.49 7.36
N HIS A 99 0.27 -17.78 7.82
CA HIS A 99 0.15 -17.24 9.18
C HIS A 99 1.42 -16.48 9.65
N LEU A 100 2.09 -15.79 8.72
CA LEU A 100 3.30 -15.05 9.04
C LEU A 100 2.89 -13.78 9.79
N PRO A 101 3.39 -13.55 11.03
CA PRO A 101 3.21 -12.26 11.67
C PRO A 101 3.99 -11.21 10.87
N GLY A 102 3.46 -10.00 10.79
CA GLY A 102 4.10 -8.89 10.11
C GLY A 102 3.94 -7.58 10.87
N PRO A 103 4.58 -6.51 10.38
CA PRO A 103 4.39 -5.19 10.95
C PRO A 103 2.91 -4.77 10.88
N ASP A 104 2.47 -4.04 11.90
CA ASP A 104 1.18 -3.37 11.87
C ASP A 104 1.20 -2.17 10.90
N VAL A 105 0.10 -1.42 10.84
CA VAL A 105 0.01 -0.22 10.00
C VAL A 105 1.09 0.82 10.34
N ASN A 106 1.50 0.93 11.61
CA ASN A 106 2.54 1.87 12.03
C ASN A 106 3.91 1.43 11.50
N GLY A 107 4.23 0.15 11.62
CA GLY A 107 5.46 -0.42 11.08
C GLY A 107 5.54 -0.25 9.56
N LEU A 108 4.50 -0.66 8.84
CA LEU A 108 4.43 -0.50 7.39
C LEU A 108 4.55 0.96 6.96
N TRP A 109 3.90 1.88 7.68
CA TRP A 109 3.99 3.31 7.39
C TRP A 109 5.41 3.86 7.59
N GLN A 110 6.11 3.43 8.64
CA GLN A 110 7.51 3.82 8.85
C GLN A 110 8.41 3.31 7.72
N TRP A 111 8.19 2.06 7.27
CA TRP A 111 8.92 1.51 6.11
C TRP A 111 8.64 2.29 4.83
N TRP A 112 7.36 2.51 4.50
CA TRP A 112 6.95 3.22 3.30
C TRP A 112 7.50 4.65 3.29
N SER A 113 7.35 5.35 4.41
CA SER A 113 7.84 6.72 4.58
C SER A 113 9.35 6.81 4.49
N ARG A 114 10.10 5.76 4.81
CA ARG A 114 11.58 5.79 4.78
C ARG A 114 12.16 5.38 3.44
N PHE A 115 11.58 4.38 2.78
CA PHE A 115 12.20 3.71 1.64
C PHE A 115 11.46 3.95 0.31
N VAL A 116 10.20 4.35 0.35
CA VAL A 116 9.34 4.54 -0.83
C VAL A 116 9.12 6.02 -1.11
N SER A 117 8.60 6.79 -0.16
CA SER A 117 8.27 8.21 -0.38
C SER A 117 9.48 9.12 -0.60
N HIS A 118 10.69 8.65 -0.23
CA HIS A 118 11.94 9.39 -0.44
C HIS A 118 12.63 9.08 -1.78
N ARG A 119 12.07 8.19 -2.60
CA ARG A 119 12.55 7.97 -3.97
C ARG A 119 11.74 8.78 -4.97
#